data_AF-A0A848MHT1-F1
#
_entry.id   AF-A0A848MHT1-F1
#
_cell.length_a   1.000
_cell.length_b   1.000
_cell.length_c   1.000
_cell.angle_alpha   90.00
_cell.angle_beta   90.00
_cell.angle_gamma   90.00
#
_symmetry.space_group_name_H-M   'P 1'
#
loop_
_entity.id
_entity.type
_entity.pdbx_description
1 polymer ?
#
loop_
_entity_poly.entity_id
_entity_poly.type
_entity_poly.pdbx_seq_one_letter_code
_entity_poly.pdbx_strand_id
1 'polypeptide(L)'
;MNDKKYCYRYVEGNDTQGRPIVMLWVRVIIRETEKTFWHCYDYHHMTLEQLKQFESRPKNGVKRCLKGAARSSYHLTKEEALRAFVYRKMYQLKRMSLTMETANMCLDGLRKAGHVSDGAIPATVTPPLRTTFVASEELGPVAASFKWGEY
;
A
#
# COMPACT_ATOMS: atom_id res chain seq x y z
N MET A 1 -11.48 30.67 17.69
CA MET A 1 -10.24 30.09 17.15
C MET A 1 -10.47 28.61 16.93
N ASN A 2 -9.93 28.02 15.85
CA ASN A 2 -10.21 26.64 15.48
C ASN A 2 -9.24 25.71 16.22
N ASP A 3 -9.65 25.14 17.36
CA ASP A 3 -8.83 24.27 18.22
C ASP A 3 -8.53 22.87 17.63
N LYS A 4 -8.79 22.70 16.32
CA LYS A 4 -8.56 21.44 15.62
C LYS A 4 -7.06 21.19 15.45
N LYS A 5 -6.61 20.03 15.92
CA LYS A 5 -5.33 19.44 15.55
C LYS A 5 -5.50 18.60 14.29
N TYR A 6 -4.45 18.54 13.48
CA TYR A 6 -4.48 17.86 12.19
C TYR A 6 -3.45 16.73 12.09
N CYS A 7 -3.76 15.74 11.28
CA CYS A 7 -2.84 14.68 10.86
C CYS A 7 -2.82 14.56 9.34
N TYR A 8 -1.72 13.99 8.83
CA TYR A 8 -1.35 14.08 7.43
C TYR A 8 -1.08 12.71 6.82
N ARG A 9 -1.42 12.56 5.55
CA ARG A 9 -1.07 11.40 4.73
C ARG A 9 -0.80 11.85 3.30
N TYR A 10 0.39 11.55 2.78
CA TYR A 10 0.60 11.65 1.34
C TYR A 10 0.03 10.41 0.63
N VAL A 11 -0.64 10.65 -0.49
CA VAL A 11 -1.19 9.64 -1.39
C VAL A 11 -0.84 9.99 -2.84
N GLU A 12 -0.76 8.98 -3.69
CA GLU A 12 -0.60 9.11 -5.12
C GLU A 12 -1.95 9.16 -5.85
N GLY A 13 -1.93 9.66 -7.08
CA GLY A 13 -3.04 9.56 -8.03
C GLY A 13 -2.59 10.00 -9.41
N ASN A 14 -3.56 10.28 -10.28
CA ASN A 14 -3.31 10.85 -11.60
C ASN A 14 -4.11 12.14 -11.73
N ASP A 15 -3.54 13.15 -12.40
CA ASP A 15 -4.28 14.34 -12.78
C ASP A 15 -5.19 14.08 -14.00
N THR A 16 -5.90 15.12 -14.46
CA THR A 16 -6.83 15.02 -15.61
C THR A 16 -6.13 14.71 -16.95
N GLN A 17 -4.80 14.77 -17.00
CA GLN A 17 -3.98 14.40 -18.15
C GLN A 17 -3.31 13.04 -17.98
N GLY A 18 -3.60 12.32 -16.89
CA GLY A 18 -3.00 11.02 -16.58
C GLY A 18 -1.61 11.10 -15.97
N ARG A 19 -1.06 12.28 -15.68
CA ARG A 19 0.28 12.43 -15.08
C ARG A 19 0.23 12.00 -13.61
N PRO A 20 1.24 11.26 -13.11
CA PRO A 20 1.27 10.86 -11.71
C PRO A 20 1.47 12.08 -10.81
N ILE A 21 0.65 12.19 -9.78
CA ILE A 21 0.71 13.28 -8.80
C ILE A 21 0.79 12.73 -7.37
N VAL A 22 1.31 13.55 -6.47
CA VAL A 22 1.34 13.29 -5.03
C VAL A 22 0.50 14.35 -4.33
N MET A 23 -0.48 13.90 -3.55
CA MET A 23 -1.46 14.75 -2.86
C MET A 23 -1.33 14.59 -1.35
N LEU A 24 -1.55 15.68 -0.62
CA LEU A 24 -1.60 15.68 0.84
C LEU A 24 -3.04 15.57 1.32
N TRP A 25 -3.40 14.46 1.95
CA TRP A 25 -4.65 14.32 2.67
C TRP A 25 -4.47 14.83 4.10
N VAL A 26 -5.39 15.70 4.53
CA VAL A 26 -5.43 16.31 5.85
C VAL A 26 -6.69 15.84 6.57
N ARG A 27 -6.55 15.46 7.84
CA ARG A 27 -7.66 14.98 8.69
C ARG A 27 -7.57 15.57 10.09
N VAL A 28 -8.71 15.67 10.76
CA VAL A 28 -8.79 16.24 12.12
C VAL A 28 -8.57 15.15 13.15
N ILE A 29 -7.73 15.42 14.15
CA ILE A 29 -7.53 14.55 15.30
C ILE A 29 -8.62 14.85 16.33
N ILE A 30 -9.42 13.84 16.68
CA ILE A 30 -10.53 13.98 17.65
C ILE A 30 -10.20 13.39 19.03
N ARG A 31 -9.22 12.50 19.09
CA ARG A 31 -8.70 11.90 20.32
C ARG A 31 -7.22 11.58 20.15
N GLU A 32 -6.43 11.83 21.18
CA GLU A 32 -4.99 11.61 21.18
C GLU A 32 -4.55 11.00 22.51
N THR A 33 -3.67 10.01 22.46
CA THR A 33 -2.93 9.47 23.60
C THR A 33 -1.44 9.64 23.34
N GLU A 34 -0.58 9.23 24.28
CA GLU A 34 0.86 9.22 24.08
C GLU A 34 1.29 8.43 22.83
N LYS A 35 0.65 7.27 22.57
CA LYS A 35 1.07 6.33 21.52
C LYS A 35 0.18 6.33 20.28
N THR A 36 -1.06 6.79 20.39
CA THR A 36 -2.06 6.66 19.32
C THR A 36 -2.88 7.92 19.15
N PHE A 37 -3.53 8.06 18.00
CA PHE A 37 -4.54 9.08 17.78
C PHE A 37 -5.68 8.54 16.90
N TRP A 38 -6.84 9.19 16.99
CA TRP A 38 -8.03 8.91 16.19
C TRP A 38 -8.37 10.13 15.38
N HIS A 39 -8.72 9.93 14.12
CA HIS A 39 -8.95 11.02 13.19
C HIS A 39 -10.20 10.82 12.33
N CYS A 40 -10.80 11.92 11.90
CA CYS A 40 -11.95 11.96 10.99
C CYS A 40 -11.72 12.97 9.84
N TYR A 41 -12.70 13.12 8.95
CA TYR A 41 -12.68 14.18 7.94
C TYR A 41 -12.83 15.56 8.62
N ASP A 42 -12.28 16.61 8.00
CA ASP A 42 -12.52 17.98 8.46
C ASP A 42 -13.85 18.49 7.89
N TYR A 43 -14.87 18.56 8.74
CA TYR A 43 -16.09 19.30 8.44
C TYR A 43 -15.89 20.75 8.89
N HIS A 44 -15.52 21.63 7.96
CA HIS A 44 -15.08 23.01 8.26
C HIS A 44 -16.10 23.85 9.03
N HIS A 45 -17.39 23.55 8.91
CA HIS A 45 -18.47 24.23 9.62
C HIS A 45 -18.70 23.71 11.05
N MET A 46 -18.04 22.63 11.48
CA MET A 46 -18.17 22.05 12.81
C MET A 46 -16.96 22.39 13.69
N THR A 47 -17.18 22.65 14.97
CA THR A 47 -16.12 22.73 16.00
C THR A 47 -15.55 21.35 16.33
N LEU A 48 -14.46 21.28 17.09
CA LEU A 48 -13.88 20.01 17.53
C LEU A 48 -14.86 19.20 18.40
N GLU A 49 -15.60 19.86 19.27
CA GLU A 49 -16.59 19.26 20.17
C GLU A 49 -17.77 18.70 19.38
N GLN A 50 -18.25 19.45 18.38
CA GLN A 50 -19.28 18.98 17.45
C GLN A 50 -18.80 17.77 16.64
N LEU A 51 -17.54 17.77 16.18
CA LEU A 51 -16.93 16.62 15.51
C LEU A 51 -16.86 15.40 16.42
N LYS A 52 -16.39 15.56 17.67
CA LYS A 52 -16.32 14.47 18.66
C LYS A 52 -17.71 13.87 18.92
N GLN A 53 -18.74 14.72 19.06
CA GLN A 53 -20.12 14.26 19.23
C GLN A 53 -20.66 13.57 17.99
N PHE A 54 -20.43 14.13 16.81
CA PHE A 54 -20.87 13.54 15.54
C PHE A 54 -20.26 12.16 15.34
N GLU A 55 -18.94 12.03 15.51
CA GLU A 55 -18.18 10.80 15.32
C GLU A 55 -18.35 9.77 16.47
N SER A 56 -19.01 10.13 17.57
CA SER A 56 -19.31 9.20 18.68
C SER A 56 -20.37 8.15 18.32
N ARG A 57 -21.07 8.33 17.20
CA ARG A 57 -22.09 7.38 16.71
C ARG A 57 -21.43 6.17 16.04
N PRO A 58 -21.97 4.94 16.24
CA PRO A 58 -21.45 3.76 15.56
C PRO A 58 -21.54 3.94 14.04
N LYS A 59 -20.44 3.62 13.33
CA LYS A 59 -20.22 3.70 11.86
C LYS A 59 -19.59 4.98 11.31
N ASN A 60 -19.25 5.97 12.14
CA ASN A 60 -18.58 7.16 11.62
C ASN A 60 -17.08 6.91 11.46
N GLY A 61 -16.49 7.39 10.35
CA GLY A 61 -15.24 6.96 9.72
C GLY A 61 -13.95 7.23 10.52
N VAL A 62 -14.01 7.18 11.85
CA VAL A 62 -12.90 7.28 12.78
C VAL A 62 -11.95 6.11 12.59
N LYS A 63 -10.68 6.43 12.30
CA LYS A 63 -9.61 5.43 12.24
C LYS A 63 -8.57 5.73 13.29
N ARG A 64 -8.05 4.65 13.91
CA ARG A 64 -6.94 4.70 14.88
C ARG A 64 -5.61 4.60 14.14
N CYS A 65 -4.67 5.46 14.48
CA CYS A 65 -3.30 5.45 14.00
C CYS A 65 -2.30 5.34 15.16
N LEU A 66 -1.18 4.65 14.89
CA LEU A 66 -0.03 4.59 15.80
C LEU A 66 0.92 5.74 15.47
N LYS A 67 1.38 6.47 16.49
CA LYS A 67 2.38 7.53 16.31
C LYS A 67 3.75 6.92 16.03
N GLY A 68 4.56 7.56 15.18
CA GLY A 68 5.90 7.12 14.82
C GLY A 68 6.01 5.84 13.96
N ALA A 69 4.93 5.07 13.80
CA ALA A 69 4.97 3.85 13.00
C ALA A 69 4.98 4.16 11.49
N ALA A 70 6.04 3.76 10.78
CA ALA A 70 6.19 4.00 9.34
C ALA A 70 5.05 3.38 8.48
N ARG A 71 4.41 2.32 8.98
CA ARG A 71 3.26 1.66 8.34
C ARG A 71 1.89 2.24 8.75
N SER A 72 1.86 3.26 9.61
CA SER A 72 0.62 3.95 9.96
C SER A 72 0.00 4.63 8.74
N SER A 73 -1.32 4.83 8.79
CA SER A 73 -2.05 5.48 7.70
C SER A 73 -1.90 6.99 7.70
N TYR A 74 -1.83 7.62 8.87
CA TYR A 74 -1.67 9.06 9.05
C TYR A 74 -0.58 9.35 10.09
N HIS A 75 -0.01 10.55 10.04
CA HIS A 75 1.10 11.01 10.89
C HIS A 75 0.87 12.43 11.41
N LEU A 76 1.56 12.81 12.48
CA LEU A 76 1.34 14.10 13.16
C LEU A 76 1.96 15.25 12.39
N THR A 77 3.05 15.01 11.65
CA THR A 77 3.68 16.03 10.81
C THR A 77 3.66 15.64 9.33
N LYS A 78 3.82 16.64 8.46
CA LYS A 78 3.91 16.42 7.02
C LYS A 78 5.19 15.64 6.67
N GLU A 79 6.29 15.91 7.37
CA GLU A 79 7.58 15.27 7.19
C GLU A 79 7.51 13.78 7.52
N GLU A 80 6.87 13.41 8.64
CA GLU A 80 6.62 12.01 8.99
C GLU A 80 5.72 11.33 7.94
N ALA A 81 4.66 12.02 7.51
CA ALA A 81 3.75 11.50 6.50
C ALA A 81 4.47 11.26 5.16
N LEU A 82 5.39 12.14 4.77
CA LEU A 82 6.16 12.02 3.54
C LEU A 82 7.18 10.88 3.65
N ARG A 83 7.90 10.77 4.76
CA ARG A 83 8.82 9.64 5.02
C ARG A 83 8.09 8.30 4.93
N ALA A 84 6.91 8.20 5.54
CA ALA A 84 6.08 7.00 5.47
C ALA A 84 5.58 6.73 4.05
N PHE A 85 5.22 7.76 3.28
CA PHE A 85 4.85 7.61 1.87
C PHE A 85 6.01 7.06 1.03
N VAL A 86 7.20 7.65 1.14
CA VAL A 86 8.41 7.17 0.45
C VAL A 86 8.69 5.72 0.81
N TYR A 87 8.66 5.37 2.11
CA TYR A 87 8.83 3.99 2.56
C TYR A 87 7.82 3.03 1.90
N ARG A 88 6.52 3.38 1.91
CA ARG A 88 5.49 2.55 1.28
C ARG A 88 5.70 2.39 -0.22
N LYS A 89 6.13 3.44 -0.92
CA LYS A 89 6.37 3.40 -2.38
C LYS A 89 7.60 2.57 -2.73
N MET A 90 8.69 2.73 -1.98
CA MET A 90 9.87 1.88 -2.14
C MET A 90 9.53 0.41 -1.88
N TYR A 91 8.74 0.13 -0.85
CA TYR A 91 8.27 -1.22 -0.56
C TYR A 91 7.37 -1.77 -1.68
N GLN A 92 6.46 -0.96 -2.21
CA GLN A 92 5.60 -1.32 -3.34
C GLN A 92 6.42 -1.68 -4.59
N LEU A 93 7.44 -0.87 -4.93
CA LEU A 93 8.32 -1.13 -6.07
C LEU A 93 9.10 -2.44 -5.89
N LYS A 94 9.65 -2.70 -4.69
CA LYS A 94 10.32 -3.97 -4.39
C LYS A 94 9.36 -5.16 -4.59
N ARG A 95 8.14 -5.06 -4.09
CA ARG A 95 7.10 -6.08 -4.26
C ARG A 95 6.76 -6.32 -5.74
N MET A 96 6.61 -5.25 -6.53
CA MET A 96 6.34 -5.36 -7.96
C MET A 96 7.49 -6.05 -8.70
N SER A 97 8.74 -5.73 -8.34
CA SER A 97 9.92 -6.39 -8.91
C SER A 97 9.91 -7.90 -8.65
N LEU A 98 9.63 -8.31 -7.41
CA LEU A 98 9.52 -9.73 -7.04
C LEU A 98 8.38 -10.43 -7.79
N THR A 99 7.21 -9.79 -7.87
CA THR A 99 6.07 -10.33 -8.63
C THR A 99 6.41 -10.50 -10.11
N MET A 100 7.06 -9.52 -10.71
CA MET A 100 7.47 -9.54 -12.12
C MET A 100 8.48 -10.66 -12.39
N GLU A 101 9.51 -10.78 -11.55
CA GLU A 101 10.49 -11.86 -11.65
C GLU A 101 9.80 -13.23 -11.55
N THR A 102 8.97 -13.43 -10.53
CA THR A 102 8.25 -14.69 -10.32
C THR A 102 7.37 -15.04 -11.51
N ALA A 103 6.62 -14.07 -12.05
CA ALA A 103 5.79 -14.28 -13.22
C ALA A 103 6.61 -14.68 -14.46
N ASN A 104 7.74 -13.99 -14.70
CA ASN A 104 8.64 -14.31 -15.81
C ASN A 104 9.21 -15.73 -15.67
N MET A 105 9.71 -16.10 -14.49
CA MET A 105 10.26 -17.44 -14.24
C MET A 105 9.20 -18.53 -14.42
N CYS A 106 7.97 -18.30 -13.98
CA CYS A 106 6.86 -19.22 -14.21
C CYS A 106 6.56 -19.43 -15.70
N LEU A 107 6.47 -18.35 -16.47
CA LEU A 107 6.22 -18.42 -17.91
C LEU A 107 7.37 -19.12 -18.65
N ASP A 108 8.61 -18.79 -18.31
CA ASP A 108 9.79 -19.39 -18.92
C ASP A 108 9.92 -20.88 -18.59
N GLY A 109 9.62 -21.27 -17.34
CA GLY A 109 9.58 -22.67 -16.94
C GLY A 109 8.54 -23.48 -17.72
N LEU A 110 7.33 -22.94 -17.88
CA LEU A 110 6.28 -23.58 -18.67
C LEU A 110 6.68 -23.73 -20.15
N ARG A 111 7.33 -22.73 -20.74
CA ARG A 111 7.85 -22.79 -22.12
C ARG A 111 8.94 -23.84 -22.27
N LYS A 112 9.93 -23.83 -21.37
CA LYS A 112 11.05 -24.79 -21.38
C LYS A 112 10.55 -26.23 -21.23
N ALA A 113 9.49 -26.45 -20.46
CA ALA A 113 8.86 -27.76 -20.29
C ALA A 113 7.91 -28.14 -21.46
N GLY A 114 7.72 -27.27 -22.46
CA GLY A 114 6.85 -27.52 -23.61
C GLY A 114 5.36 -27.41 -23.32
N HIS A 115 4.96 -26.87 -22.16
CA HIS A 115 3.55 -26.66 -21.81
C HIS A 115 2.93 -25.52 -22.59
N VAL A 116 3.72 -24.51 -22.99
CA VAL A 116 3.24 -23.30 -23.63
C VAL A 116 4.20 -22.90 -24.76
N SER A 117 3.68 -22.48 -25.91
CA SER A 117 4.50 -21.94 -27.01
C SER A 117 4.92 -20.49 -26.77
N ASP A 118 5.88 -19.99 -27.54
CA ASP A 118 6.27 -18.58 -27.49
C ASP A 118 5.14 -17.62 -27.90
N GLY A 119 5.28 -16.36 -27.50
CA GLY A 119 4.34 -15.27 -27.79
C GLY A 119 3.50 -14.83 -26.57
N ALA A 120 2.85 -13.68 -26.71
CA ALA A 120 1.95 -13.13 -25.70
C ALA A 120 0.60 -13.87 -25.63
N ILE A 121 0.17 -14.45 -26.75
CA ILE A 121 -0.99 -15.33 -26.88
C ILE A 121 -0.46 -16.66 -27.45
N PRO A 122 -0.21 -17.67 -26.61
CA PRO A 122 0.37 -18.93 -27.06
C PRO A 122 -0.58 -19.70 -27.97
N ALA A 123 -0.06 -20.25 -29.08
CA ALA A 123 -0.82 -21.12 -29.97
C ALA A 123 -1.03 -22.52 -29.37
N THR A 124 -0.10 -22.97 -28.51
CA THR A 124 -0.20 -24.26 -27.80
C THR A 124 -0.20 -24.01 -26.29
N VAL A 125 -1.16 -24.62 -25.60
CA VAL A 125 -1.26 -24.62 -24.13
C VAL A 125 -1.69 -26.01 -23.68
N THR A 126 -0.80 -26.71 -22.96
CA THR A 126 -1.05 -28.03 -22.39
C THR A 126 -0.79 -27.97 -20.88
N PRO A 127 -1.77 -28.28 -20.02
CA PRO A 127 -1.57 -28.21 -18.58
C PRO A 127 -0.54 -29.26 -18.10
N PRO A 128 0.24 -28.95 -17.05
CA PRO A 128 1.03 -29.95 -16.34
C PRO A 128 0.15 -31.07 -15.77
N LEU A 129 0.67 -32.30 -15.73
CA LEU A 129 -0.07 -33.48 -15.24
C LEU A 129 -0.34 -33.43 -13.73
N ARG A 130 0.53 -32.74 -12.97
CA ARG A 130 0.40 -32.58 -11.52
C ARG A 130 -0.29 -31.27 -11.18
N THR A 131 -0.89 -31.21 -10.00
CA THR A 131 -1.50 -30.01 -9.43
C THR A 131 -0.50 -28.90 -9.10
N THR A 132 0.79 -29.22 -9.10
CA THR A 132 1.89 -28.27 -8.88
C THR A 132 2.98 -28.51 -9.90
N PHE A 133 3.49 -27.42 -10.47
CA PHE A 133 4.61 -27.39 -11.39
C PHE A 133 5.68 -26.45 -10.83
N VAL A 134 6.89 -26.96 -10.66
CA VAL A 134 8.06 -26.17 -10.23
C VAL A 134 8.67 -25.58 -11.50
N ALA A 135 8.51 -24.27 -11.69
CA ALA A 135 8.97 -23.60 -12.90
C ALA A 135 10.49 -23.38 -12.94
N SER A 136 11.14 -23.38 -11.77
CA SER A 136 12.58 -23.26 -11.59
C SER A 136 12.98 -23.85 -10.25
N GLU A 137 14.05 -24.65 -10.23
CA GLU A 137 14.66 -25.17 -9.01
C GLU A 137 15.52 -24.11 -8.29
N GLU A 138 15.92 -23.05 -9.02
CA GLU A 138 16.69 -21.94 -8.49
C GLU A 138 15.80 -20.71 -8.20
N LEU A 139 16.16 -19.96 -7.16
CA LEU A 139 15.56 -18.65 -6.88
C LEU A 139 16.05 -17.61 -7.88
N GLY A 140 15.14 -16.71 -8.28
CA GLY A 140 15.53 -15.52 -9.01
C GLY A 140 16.36 -14.56 -8.15
N PRO A 141 17.18 -13.69 -8.77
CA PRO A 141 18.04 -12.76 -8.06
C PRO A 141 17.28 -11.78 -7.14
N VAL A 142 16.07 -11.36 -7.52
CA VAL A 142 15.22 -10.51 -6.68
C VAL A 142 14.72 -11.34 -5.49
N ALA A 143 14.12 -12.51 -5.72
CA ALA A 143 13.66 -13.42 -4.67
C ALA A 143 14.76 -13.78 -3.66
N ALA A 144 15.99 -13.99 -4.13
CA ALA A 144 17.15 -14.29 -3.29
C ALA A 144 17.54 -13.13 -2.35
N SER A 145 17.20 -11.89 -2.71
CA SER A 145 17.46 -10.70 -1.87
C SER A 145 16.41 -10.49 -0.76
N PHE A 146 15.32 -11.24 -0.76
CA PHE A 146 14.23 -11.09 0.20
C PHE A 146 14.43 -12.00 1.41
N LYS A 147 14.14 -11.46 2.59
CA LYS A 147 14.00 -12.25 3.81
C LYS A 147 12.55 -12.68 3.99
N TRP A 148 12.26 -13.91 3.60
CA TRP A 148 10.91 -14.48 3.56
C TRP A 148 10.20 -14.60 4.93
N GLY A 149 10.89 -14.32 6.05
CA GLY A 149 10.31 -14.27 7.40
C GLY A 149 10.10 -12.86 7.98
N GLU A 150 10.57 -11.80 7.31
CA GLU A 150 10.32 -10.40 7.69
C GLU A 150 9.20 -9.76 6.82
N TYR A 151 8.57 -10.58 5.98
CA TYR A 151 7.60 -10.21 4.95
C TYR A 151 6.16 -10.62 5.28
#